data_AF-G8BTA9-F1
#
_entry.id   AF-G8BTA9-F1
#
_cell.length_a   1.000
_cell.length_b   1.000
_cell.length_c   1.000
_cell.angle_alpha   90.00
_cell.angle_beta   90.00
_cell.angle_gamma   90.00
#
_symmetry.space_group_name_H-M   'P 1'
#
loop_
_entity.id
_entity.type
_entity.pdbx_description
1 polymer ?
#
loop_
_entity_poly.entity_id
_entity_poly.type
_entity_poly.pdbx_seq_one_letter_code
_entity_poly.pdbx_strand_id
1 'polypeptide(L)'
;MLTKVFYLVLSLAVGAHLFNYFLGDQFEDYLKGGTYENEMLGAAAGNKCNRYDKLLGNTEEYIFNKIVQNESYRNATAYKLARAVQVDTTIEDDYPNPEFQPDFPGWVKFKKLHAQLEKDFPLVWSNLKVETVNGYSLLLTWEGSDASLKPNLFMAHEDTVPIDNATVDQWEHAPFSGDFDGTYIWGRGSIDDKNMLIAMLESVEFILQNEPDFKPKRGLLLALGADEEISGYFGNAYIKDILLERYGEDGVYSIVDEGGIGISKLGDIWVASPATGEKGQLNLHFKVNGAGGHASVPPDHTTVGIASAIIAEIESQKFPQLYTEHNPIAKLMQCAADNSHMLPPSLKKDIRHATRDEAAKQRVLGFINRMGGKLVSYLFRTSQAATIVDGGVKANAIPETTDFNINSRISVESSVQETIDKLVSQAMVVVKKFDLGLTVLGKEILPKTANGDVIVSVLNKLEPAPVSPTNEVWSEFAGSIKGFFEDIIFPNKLQQQVDLIVAPSVMPANTDTWHYWQLTKNIYRFQPALVNLELVSHIHSSNEHIDLDTLMYAVGFFYNYIHVINK
;
A
#
# COMPACT_ATOMS: atom_id res chain seq x y z
N MET A 1 -13.16 0.49 -9.69
CA MET A 1 -12.17 -0.14 -10.59
C MET A 1 -10.93 0.72 -10.86
N LEU A 2 -11.01 2.02 -11.11
CA LEU A 2 -9.81 2.90 -11.23
C LEU A 2 -9.15 3.33 -9.91
N THR A 3 -9.67 2.89 -8.75
CA THR A 3 -9.39 3.51 -7.43
C THR A 3 -8.34 2.78 -6.58
N LYS A 4 -7.93 1.56 -6.95
CA LYS A 4 -6.69 0.92 -6.45
C LYS A 4 -5.52 1.31 -7.37
N VAL A 5 -5.73 1.16 -8.67
CA VAL A 5 -4.83 1.47 -9.82
C VAL A 5 -4.17 2.86 -9.76
N PHE A 6 -4.91 3.92 -9.43
CA PHE A 6 -4.33 5.27 -9.42
C PHE A 6 -3.41 5.54 -8.22
N TYR A 7 -3.46 4.73 -7.16
CA TYR A 7 -2.87 5.07 -5.85
C TYR A 7 -1.59 4.31 -5.52
N LEU A 8 -1.39 3.08 -5.98
CA LEU A 8 -0.10 2.38 -5.84
C LEU A 8 0.99 3.14 -6.63
N VAL A 9 0.66 3.53 -7.87
CA VAL A 9 1.45 4.43 -8.72
C VAL A 9 1.73 5.78 -8.04
N LEU A 10 0.71 6.36 -7.39
CA LEU A 10 0.86 7.63 -6.67
C LEU A 10 1.75 7.49 -5.43
N SER A 11 1.65 6.38 -4.69
CA SER A 11 2.41 6.12 -3.45
C SER A 11 3.91 6.13 -3.72
N LEU A 12 4.31 5.50 -4.82
CA LEU A 12 5.70 5.40 -5.27
C LEU A 12 6.15 6.68 -6.02
N ALA A 13 5.24 7.39 -6.69
CA ALA A 13 5.47 8.74 -7.23
C ALA A 13 5.79 9.82 -6.18
N VAL A 14 5.44 9.58 -4.90
CA VAL A 14 5.75 10.49 -3.78
C VAL A 14 7.26 10.75 -3.67
N GLY A 15 8.12 9.78 -3.97
CA GLY A 15 9.58 9.92 -3.83
C GLY A 15 10.21 10.89 -4.83
N ALA A 16 9.81 10.84 -6.11
CA ALA A 16 10.50 11.58 -7.18
C ALA A 16 9.80 12.87 -7.64
N HIS A 17 8.50 13.06 -7.36
CA HIS A 17 7.86 14.36 -7.59
C HIS A 17 8.22 15.43 -6.57
N LEU A 18 8.89 15.08 -5.47
CA LEU A 18 9.27 16.04 -4.45
C LEU A 18 10.31 17.08 -4.92
N PHE A 19 11.00 16.90 -6.05
CA PHE A 19 12.10 17.81 -6.41
C PHE A 19 12.39 18.14 -7.88
N ASN A 20 11.76 17.48 -8.87
CA ASN A 20 12.24 17.64 -10.26
C ASN A 20 11.71 18.86 -11.05
N TYR A 21 10.93 19.77 -10.46
CA TYR A 21 10.60 21.05 -11.09
C TYR A 21 10.29 22.10 -10.01
N PHE A 22 10.88 23.30 -10.15
CA PHE A 22 10.64 24.53 -9.36
C PHE A 22 11.44 24.74 -8.06
N LEU A 23 12.74 25.05 -8.20
CA LEU A 23 13.43 25.93 -7.24
C LEU A 23 14.11 27.08 -7.99
N GLY A 24 13.38 28.17 -8.16
CA GLY A 24 13.88 29.46 -8.62
C GLY A 24 13.02 30.59 -8.05
N ASP A 25 11.71 30.51 -8.28
CA ASP A 25 10.83 31.67 -8.03
C ASP A 25 9.96 31.57 -6.76
N GLN A 26 9.69 30.37 -6.23
CA GLN A 26 8.80 30.20 -5.06
C GLN A 26 9.50 30.30 -3.68
N PHE A 27 10.82 30.50 -3.68
CA PHE A 27 11.62 30.59 -2.45
C PHE A 27 11.51 31.97 -1.78
N GLU A 28 11.31 33.04 -2.56
CA GLU A 28 11.21 34.40 -2.02
C GLU A 28 9.96 34.64 -1.17
N ASP A 29 8.85 33.97 -1.48
CA ASP A 29 7.57 34.21 -0.77
C ASP A 29 7.53 33.56 0.62
N TYR A 30 8.32 32.50 0.85
CA TYR A 30 8.49 31.93 2.20
C TYR A 30 9.27 32.88 3.13
N LEU A 31 10.21 33.67 2.59
CA LEU A 31 11.00 34.64 3.35
C LEU A 31 10.22 35.92 3.68
N LYS A 32 9.20 36.27 2.89
CA LYS A 32 8.39 37.49 3.07
C LYS A 32 7.38 37.41 4.24
N GLY A 33 7.24 36.25 4.89
CA GLY A 33 6.16 35.97 5.85
C GLY A 33 6.51 36.01 7.35
N GLY A 34 7.71 36.41 7.78
CA GLY A 34 8.00 36.45 9.22
C GLY A 34 9.32 37.10 9.61
N THR A 35 9.24 38.29 10.20
CA THR A 35 10.30 38.85 11.04
C THR A 35 10.27 38.14 12.39
N TYR A 36 11.33 37.42 12.75
CA TYR A 36 11.50 36.89 14.10
C TYR A 36 12.74 37.50 14.74
N GLU A 37 12.52 38.27 15.81
CA GLU A 37 13.53 38.62 16.80
C GLU A 37 14.01 37.35 17.52
N ASN A 38 15.31 37.32 17.79
CA ASN A 38 15.97 36.26 18.53
C ASN A 38 15.59 36.34 20.01
N GLU A 39 14.66 35.49 20.45
CA GLU A 39 14.58 35.11 21.87
C GLU A 39 14.95 33.63 22.04
N MET A 40 16.08 33.43 22.71
CA MET A 40 16.51 32.14 23.20
C MET A 40 15.60 31.70 24.36
N LEU A 41 14.65 30.81 24.06
CA LEU A 41 13.93 30.03 25.06
C LEU A 41 14.15 28.54 24.78
N GLY A 42 14.52 27.82 25.84
CA GLY A 42 15.07 26.46 25.81
C GLY A 42 14.21 25.46 25.04
N ALA A 43 14.85 24.79 24.07
CA ALA A 43 14.26 23.71 23.31
C ALA A 43 14.02 22.49 24.21
N ALA A 44 12.76 22.23 24.56
CA ALA A 44 12.34 20.89 24.92
C ALA A 44 12.44 20.02 23.64
N ALA A 45 13.22 18.95 23.72
CA ALA A 45 13.55 18.08 22.59
C ALA A 45 12.28 17.53 21.90
N GLY A 46 11.98 18.03 20.70
CA GLY A 46 11.17 17.31 19.72
C GLY A 46 11.95 16.06 19.28
N ASN A 47 11.28 14.91 19.22
CA ASN A 47 11.91 13.60 19.00
C ASN A 47 12.75 13.58 17.72
N LYS A 48 14.08 13.58 17.85
CA LYS A 48 15.03 13.46 16.73
C LYS A 48 14.73 12.23 15.87
N CYS A 49 15.12 12.28 14.61
CA CYS A 49 15.15 11.10 13.74
C CYS A 49 16.01 10.02 14.37
N ASN A 50 15.47 8.80 14.46
CA ASN A 50 16.22 7.67 14.98
C ASN A 50 17.26 7.25 13.94
N ARG A 51 18.42 6.82 14.43
CA ARG A 51 19.47 6.19 13.63
C ARG A 51 19.50 4.73 14.05
N TYR A 52 19.62 3.83 13.08
CA TYR A 52 19.61 2.40 13.31
C TYR A 52 20.99 1.85 12.97
N ASP A 53 21.44 0.87 13.75
CA ASP A 53 22.66 0.14 13.45
C ASP A 53 22.46 -0.68 12.18
N LYS A 54 23.53 -0.84 11.40
CA LYS A 54 23.52 -1.67 10.20
C LYS A 54 23.54 -3.14 10.60
N LEU A 55 22.58 -3.91 10.13
CA LEU A 55 22.47 -5.33 10.43
C LEU A 55 22.61 -6.15 9.15
N LEU A 56 23.60 -7.04 9.16
CA LEU A 56 23.84 -8.01 8.09
C LEU A 56 23.82 -9.41 8.64
N GLY A 57 23.12 -10.31 7.97
CA GLY A 57 23.01 -11.73 8.29
C GLY A 57 24.31 -12.50 8.08
N ASN A 58 25.02 -12.14 7.02
CA ASN A 58 26.28 -12.75 6.57
C ASN A 58 27.26 -11.64 6.13
N THR A 59 28.43 -11.98 5.62
CA THR A 59 29.39 -10.97 5.13
C THR A 59 28.86 -10.26 3.88
N GLU A 60 29.23 -8.99 3.73
CA GLU A 60 28.90 -8.17 2.54
C GLU A 60 29.33 -8.89 1.25
N GLU A 61 30.56 -9.43 1.24
CA GLU A 61 31.13 -10.15 0.12
C GLU A 61 30.32 -11.41 -0.24
N TYR A 62 29.85 -12.17 0.76
CA TYR A 62 29.07 -13.37 0.52
C TYR A 62 27.74 -13.04 -0.15
N ILE A 63 26.96 -12.11 0.44
CA ILE A 63 25.65 -11.72 -0.09
C ILE A 63 25.81 -11.12 -1.48
N PHE A 64 26.77 -10.22 -1.67
CA PHE A 64 27.00 -9.61 -2.97
C PHE A 64 27.37 -10.65 -4.03
N ASN A 65 28.43 -11.43 -3.80
CA ASN A 65 29.02 -12.32 -4.80
C ASN A 65 28.17 -13.56 -5.10
N LYS A 66 27.37 -14.03 -4.15
CA LYS A 66 26.58 -15.25 -4.30
C LYS A 66 25.13 -14.98 -4.70
N ILE A 67 24.57 -13.86 -4.26
CA ILE A 67 23.15 -13.55 -4.46
C ILE A 67 23.02 -12.38 -5.44
N VAL A 68 23.54 -11.20 -5.09
CA VAL A 68 23.22 -9.96 -5.83
C VAL A 68 23.82 -9.95 -7.23
N GLN A 69 25.09 -10.29 -7.42
CA GLN A 69 25.79 -10.15 -8.71
C GLN A 69 26.14 -11.47 -9.41
N ASN A 70 25.78 -12.63 -8.83
CA ASN A 70 26.10 -13.91 -9.44
C ASN A 70 25.28 -14.13 -10.72
N GLU A 71 25.89 -13.98 -11.91
CA GLU A 71 25.19 -14.00 -13.20
C GLU A 71 24.35 -15.28 -13.41
N SER A 72 24.90 -16.45 -13.08
CA SER A 72 24.18 -17.72 -13.26
C SER A 72 22.95 -17.80 -12.36
N TYR A 73 23.08 -17.36 -11.11
CA TYR A 73 21.99 -17.34 -10.14
C TYR A 73 20.94 -16.30 -10.52
N ARG A 74 21.35 -15.07 -10.85
CA ARG A 74 20.46 -14.01 -11.35
C ARG A 74 19.63 -14.45 -12.54
N ASN A 75 20.26 -15.05 -13.55
CA ASN A 75 19.56 -15.57 -14.72
C ASN A 75 18.58 -16.69 -14.35
N ALA A 76 18.98 -17.61 -13.47
CA ALA A 76 18.09 -18.68 -13.00
C ALA A 76 16.86 -18.11 -12.27
N THR A 77 17.04 -17.11 -11.39
CA THR A 77 15.95 -16.42 -10.69
C THR A 77 15.04 -15.67 -11.66
N ALA A 78 15.60 -14.96 -12.65
CA ALA A 78 14.84 -14.28 -13.71
C ALA A 78 13.91 -15.26 -14.45
N TYR A 79 14.43 -16.44 -14.81
CA TYR A 79 13.64 -17.46 -15.48
C TYR A 79 12.57 -18.11 -14.59
N LYS A 80 12.77 -18.17 -13.26
CA LYS A 80 11.73 -18.60 -12.32
C LYS A 80 10.56 -17.61 -12.29
N LEU A 81 10.86 -16.30 -12.23
CA LEU A 81 9.84 -15.26 -12.33
C LEU A 81 9.13 -15.30 -13.70
N ALA A 82 9.89 -15.39 -14.80
CA ALA A 82 9.32 -15.52 -16.14
C ALA A 82 8.32 -16.68 -16.24
N ARG A 83 8.66 -17.86 -15.70
CA ARG A 83 7.75 -19.02 -15.69
C ARG A 83 6.51 -18.79 -14.82
N ALA A 84 6.64 -18.08 -13.70
CA ALA A 84 5.49 -17.70 -12.88
C ALA A 84 4.55 -16.71 -13.60
N VAL A 85 5.11 -15.74 -14.34
CA VAL A 85 4.38 -14.77 -15.18
C VAL A 85 3.65 -15.48 -16.34
N GLN A 86 4.23 -16.54 -16.90
CA GLN A 86 3.60 -17.34 -17.95
C GLN A 86 2.33 -18.09 -17.49
N VAL A 87 2.12 -18.22 -16.18
CA VAL A 87 0.89 -18.80 -15.64
C VAL A 87 -0.13 -17.69 -15.39
N ASP A 88 -1.18 -17.67 -16.21
CA ASP A 88 -2.34 -16.79 -15.97
C ASP A 88 -3.04 -17.16 -14.65
N THR A 89 -2.91 -16.27 -13.67
CA THR A 89 -3.57 -16.30 -12.36
C THR A 89 -4.49 -15.10 -12.17
N THR A 90 -5.04 -14.54 -13.27
CA THR A 90 -5.95 -13.40 -13.19
C THR A 90 -7.22 -13.69 -12.39
N ILE A 91 -7.72 -12.71 -11.65
CA ILE A 91 -8.95 -12.85 -10.87
C ILE A 91 -9.93 -11.72 -11.16
N GLU A 92 -11.21 -12.05 -11.22
CA GLU A 92 -12.32 -11.11 -11.41
C GLU A 92 -13.09 -10.94 -10.09
N ASP A 93 -13.78 -9.82 -9.94
CA ASP A 93 -14.48 -9.42 -8.69
C ASP A 93 -15.56 -10.42 -8.23
N ASP A 94 -16.07 -11.29 -9.12
CA ASP A 94 -17.21 -12.19 -8.88
C ASP A 94 -16.81 -13.64 -8.59
N TYR A 95 -15.52 -13.91 -8.35
CA TYR A 95 -15.05 -15.26 -8.04
C TYR A 95 -15.77 -15.83 -6.80
N PRO A 96 -16.32 -17.07 -6.89
CA PRO A 96 -16.97 -17.70 -5.76
C PRO A 96 -15.94 -18.23 -4.78
N ASN A 97 -16.32 -18.34 -3.50
CA ASN A 97 -15.48 -18.97 -2.50
C ASN A 97 -15.14 -20.44 -2.90
N PRO A 98 -13.86 -20.82 -2.99
CA PRO A 98 -13.43 -22.19 -3.27
C PRO A 98 -14.02 -23.26 -2.36
N GLU A 99 -14.31 -22.94 -1.10
CA GLU A 99 -14.92 -23.90 -0.16
C GLU A 99 -16.25 -24.45 -0.69
N PHE A 100 -17.03 -23.61 -1.39
CA PHE A 100 -18.34 -23.98 -1.94
C PHE A 100 -18.27 -24.34 -3.43
N GLN A 101 -17.27 -23.84 -4.15
CA GLN A 101 -17.08 -24.11 -5.58
C GLN A 101 -15.62 -24.46 -5.90
N PRO A 102 -15.13 -25.62 -5.42
CA PRO A 102 -13.71 -25.97 -5.47
C PRO A 102 -13.20 -26.19 -6.90
N ASP A 103 -14.07 -26.47 -7.86
CA ASP A 103 -13.71 -26.71 -9.26
C ASP A 103 -14.10 -25.55 -10.19
N PHE A 104 -14.39 -24.36 -9.64
CA PHE A 104 -14.64 -23.18 -10.46
C PHE A 104 -13.43 -22.94 -11.38
N PRO A 105 -13.62 -22.86 -12.72
CA PRO A 105 -12.51 -22.84 -13.68
C PRO A 105 -11.49 -21.73 -13.44
N GLY A 106 -11.94 -20.58 -12.91
CA GLY A 106 -11.07 -19.46 -12.57
C GLY A 106 -10.04 -19.79 -11.49
N TRP A 107 -10.34 -20.71 -10.56
CA TRP A 107 -9.40 -21.14 -9.53
C TRP A 107 -8.45 -22.25 -10.00
N VAL A 108 -8.93 -23.18 -10.83
CA VAL A 108 -8.17 -24.37 -11.26
C VAL A 108 -6.82 -24.00 -11.88
N LYS A 109 -6.68 -22.81 -12.47
CA LYS A 109 -5.43 -22.32 -13.06
C LYS A 109 -4.30 -22.10 -12.04
N PHE A 110 -4.60 -21.78 -10.79
CA PHE A 110 -3.59 -21.60 -9.72
C PHE A 110 -2.83 -22.91 -9.43
N LYS A 111 -3.45 -24.08 -9.62
CA LYS A 111 -2.76 -25.37 -9.51
C LYS A 111 -1.59 -25.50 -10.49
N LYS A 112 -1.64 -24.82 -11.64
CA LYS A 112 -0.51 -24.79 -12.59
C LYS A 112 0.66 -23.98 -12.02
N LEU A 113 0.36 -22.87 -11.34
CA LEU A 113 1.38 -22.07 -10.67
C LEU A 113 2.00 -22.88 -9.54
N HIS A 114 1.20 -23.52 -8.68
CA HIS A 114 1.71 -24.37 -7.59
C HIS A 114 2.64 -25.48 -8.09
N ALA A 115 2.25 -26.18 -9.16
CA ALA A 115 3.09 -27.21 -9.76
C ALA A 115 4.40 -26.64 -10.36
N GLN A 116 4.35 -25.42 -10.92
CA GLN A 116 5.52 -24.72 -11.43
C GLN A 116 6.45 -24.28 -10.29
N LEU A 117 5.91 -23.77 -9.18
CA LEU A 117 6.67 -23.39 -7.99
C LEU A 117 7.33 -24.62 -7.34
N GLU A 118 6.61 -25.71 -7.15
CA GLU A 118 7.17 -26.97 -6.61
C GLU A 118 8.37 -27.47 -7.43
N LYS A 119 8.28 -27.33 -8.76
CA LYS A 119 9.38 -27.69 -9.67
C LYS A 119 10.57 -26.74 -9.57
N ASP A 120 10.32 -25.46 -9.36
CA ASP A 120 11.34 -24.41 -9.32
C ASP A 120 12.03 -24.29 -7.96
N PHE A 121 11.36 -24.70 -6.88
CA PHE A 121 11.83 -24.65 -5.50
C PHE A 121 11.74 -26.03 -4.80
N PRO A 122 12.42 -27.06 -5.32
CA PRO A 122 12.29 -28.41 -4.80
C PRO A 122 12.81 -28.57 -3.36
N LEU A 123 13.79 -27.77 -2.93
CA LEU A 123 14.27 -27.83 -1.54
C LEU A 123 13.26 -27.21 -0.59
N VAL A 124 12.61 -26.11 -0.98
CA VAL A 124 11.49 -25.53 -0.21
C VAL A 124 10.40 -26.58 -0.01
N TRP A 125 9.90 -27.21 -1.07
CA TRP A 125 8.81 -28.19 -0.98
C TRP A 125 9.18 -29.47 -0.23
N SER A 126 10.46 -29.85 -0.20
CA SER A 126 10.93 -31.05 0.51
C SER A 126 11.33 -30.81 1.96
N ASN A 127 11.59 -29.57 2.37
CA ASN A 127 12.07 -29.24 3.72
C ASN A 127 11.09 -28.39 4.55
N LEU A 128 10.16 -27.67 3.92
CA LEU A 128 9.10 -26.93 4.61
C LEU A 128 7.80 -27.72 4.62
N LYS A 129 6.95 -27.42 5.60
CA LYS A 129 5.57 -27.87 5.59
C LYS A 129 4.78 -26.96 4.63
N VAL A 130 4.34 -27.50 3.49
CA VAL A 130 3.52 -26.79 2.50
C VAL A 130 2.06 -27.18 2.67
N GLU A 131 1.19 -26.20 2.88
CA GLU A 131 -0.24 -26.40 3.06
C GLU A 131 -1.03 -25.61 2.02
N THR A 132 -1.87 -26.30 1.24
CA THR A 132 -2.82 -25.63 0.36
C THR A 132 -4.07 -25.24 1.16
N VAL A 133 -4.28 -23.94 1.34
CA VAL A 133 -5.36 -23.36 2.14
C VAL A 133 -6.50 -22.92 1.22
N ASN A 134 -7.72 -23.30 1.61
CA ASN A 134 -8.94 -23.11 0.80
C ASN A 134 -8.78 -23.55 -0.67
N GLY A 135 -7.96 -24.59 -0.90
CA GLY A 135 -7.72 -25.18 -2.22
C GLY A 135 -6.73 -24.45 -3.14
N TYR A 136 -6.46 -23.16 -2.93
CA TYR A 136 -5.73 -22.35 -3.91
C TYR A 136 -4.70 -21.34 -3.37
N SER A 137 -4.65 -21.09 -2.06
CA SER A 137 -3.55 -20.33 -1.44
C SER A 137 -2.53 -21.27 -0.80
N LEU A 138 -1.31 -20.80 -0.55
CA LEU A 138 -0.28 -21.59 0.10
C LEU A 138 0.15 -20.98 1.43
N LEU A 139 0.26 -21.83 2.46
CA LEU A 139 0.95 -21.53 3.70
C LEU A 139 2.16 -22.45 3.83
N LEU A 140 3.37 -21.89 3.79
CA LEU A 140 4.60 -22.63 3.98
C LEU A 140 5.18 -22.32 5.36
N THR A 141 5.58 -23.36 6.09
CA THR A 141 6.19 -23.25 7.42
C THR A 141 7.58 -23.86 7.43
N TRP A 142 8.59 -23.04 7.69
CA TRP A 142 9.93 -23.48 8.10
C TRP A 142 10.02 -23.48 9.61
N GLU A 143 9.98 -24.68 10.19
CA GLU A 143 9.97 -24.85 11.64
C GLU A 143 11.22 -24.27 12.30
N GLY A 144 10.99 -23.46 13.34
CA GLY A 144 12.05 -22.90 14.16
C GLY A 144 12.61 -23.92 15.13
N SER A 145 13.89 -23.81 15.46
CA SER A 145 14.52 -24.66 16.48
C SER A 145 14.15 -24.28 17.92
N ASP A 146 13.62 -23.08 18.15
CA ASP A 146 13.12 -22.60 19.45
C ASP A 146 11.63 -22.24 19.37
N ALA A 147 10.78 -23.16 19.84
CA ALA A 147 9.33 -23.00 19.85
C ALA A 147 8.81 -21.90 20.81
N SER A 148 9.68 -21.32 21.65
CA SER A 148 9.30 -20.18 22.50
C SER A 148 9.31 -18.84 21.76
N LEU A 149 9.95 -18.79 20.58
CA LEU A 149 10.00 -17.60 19.76
C LEU A 149 8.82 -17.54 18.80
N LYS A 150 8.16 -16.38 18.74
CA LYS A 150 7.13 -16.08 17.74
C LYS A 150 7.72 -16.24 16.32
N PRO A 151 7.02 -16.89 15.38
CA PRO A 151 7.47 -16.98 13.98
C PRO A 151 7.44 -15.60 13.30
N ASN A 152 8.26 -15.38 12.28
CA ASN A 152 8.10 -14.26 11.36
C ASN A 152 7.24 -14.69 10.16
N LEU A 153 6.46 -13.78 9.59
CA LEU A 153 5.60 -14.02 8.44
C LEU A 153 6.01 -13.11 7.28
N PHE A 154 6.25 -13.71 6.12
CA PHE A 154 6.30 -13.02 4.83
C PHE A 154 5.01 -13.25 4.07
N MET A 155 4.54 -12.20 3.40
CA MET A 155 3.35 -12.22 2.58
C MET A 155 3.70 -11.85 1.15
N ALA A 156 3.10 -12.57 0.21
CA ALA A 156 3.00 -12.20 -1.19
C ALA A 156 1.66 -12.75 -1.72
N HIS A 157 1.28 -12.37 -2.93
CA HIS A 157 0.10 -12.93 -3.58
C HIS A 157 0.41 -13.54 -4.95
N GLU A 158 -0.43 -14.51 -5.33
CA GLU A 158 -0.31 -15.32 -6.54
C GLU A 158 -1.14 -14.76 -7.69
N ASP A 159 -2.23 -14.07 -7.37
CA ASP A 159 -3.19 -13.54 -8.31
C ASP A 159 -2.70 -12.25 -8.96
N THR A 160 -3.42 -11.83 -9.99
CA THR A 160 -3.10 -10.60 -10.72
C THR A 160 -4.39 -9.97 -11.25
N VAL A 161 -4.43 -8.65 -11.46
CA VAL A 161 -5.58 -8.04 -12.13
C VAL A 161 -5.79 -8.56 -13.58
N PRO A 162 -7.04 -8.55 -14.09
CA PRO A 162 -7.35 -8.91 -15.47
C PRO A 162 -6.61 -8.07 -16.51
N ILE A 163 -6.58 -8.58 -17.75
CA ILE A 163 -6.13 -7.82 -18.92
C ILE A 163 -7.35 -7.21 -19.60
N ASP A 164 -7.36 -5.90 -19.77
CA ASP A 164 -8.38 -5.25 -20.58
C ASP A 164 -8.17 -5.61 -22.05
N ASN A 165 -9.16 -6.31 -22.64
CA ASN A 165 -9.17 -6.70 -24.05
C ASN A 165 -8.94 -5.51 -25.00
N ALA A 166 -9.34 -4.29 -24.63
CA ALA A 166 -9.13 -3.08 -25.42
C ALA A 166 -7.67 -2.57 -25.39
N THR A 167 -6.83 -3.12 -24.52
CA THR A 167 -5.42 -2.71 -24.36
C THR A 167 -4.43 -3.79 -24.79
N VAL A 168 -4.89 -4.97 -25.21
CA VAL A 168 -4.03 -6.09 -25.59
C VAL A 168 -3.04 -5.71 -26.70
N ASP A 169 -3.44 -4.84 -27.62
CA ASP A 169 -2.60 -4.31 -28.71
C ASP A 169 -1.57 -3.25 -28.26
N GLN A 170 -1.70 -2.75 -27.03
CA GLN A 170 -0.77 -1.80 -26.41
C GLN A 170 0.39 -2.51 -25.69
N TRP A 171 0.30 -3.83 -25.53
CA TRP A 171 1.36 -4.65 -24.95
C TRP A 171 2.48 -4.90 -25.98
N GLU A 172 3.69 -4.43 -25.67
CA GLU A 172 4.92 -4.68 -26.44
C GLU A 172 5.31 -6.16 -26.38
N HIS A 173 5.20 -6.73 -25.18
CA HIS A 173 5.33 -8.16 -24.91
C HIS A 173 4.00 -8.72 -24.45
N ALA A 174 3.60 -9.89 -24.94
CA ALA A 174 2.29 -10.44 -24.61
C ALA A 174 2.11 -10.54 -23.07
N PRO A 175 0.90 -10.28 -22.52
CA PRO A 175 0.71 -10.13 -21.08
C PRO A 175 1.22 -11.30 -20.22
N PHE A 176 1.24 -12.52 -20.75
CA PHE A 176 1.75 -13.71 -20.07
C PHE A 176 2.94 -14.34 -20.81
N SER A 177 3.76 -13.54 -21.49
CA SER A 177 4.93 -14.08 -22.20
C SER A 177 6.04 -14.50 -21.25
N GLY A 178 6.21 -13.77 -20.14
CA GLY A 178 7.38 -13.94 -19.28
C GLY A 178 8.69 -13.66 -20.03
N ASP A 179 8.66 -12.81 -21.05
CA ASP A 179 9.84 -12.52 -21.86
C ASP A 179 10.91 -11.86 -20.99
N PHE A 180 12.13 -12.41 -21.03
CA PHE A 180 13.29 -11.83 -20.37
C PHE A 180 14.30 -11.38 -21.42
N ASP A 181 14.52 -10.08 -21.51
CA ASP A 181 15.42 -9.46 -22.52
C ASP A 181 16.87 -9.29 -22.04
N GLY A 182 17.20 -9.81 -20.85
CA GLY A 182 18.49 -9.62 -20.18
C GLY A 182 18.49 -8.48 -19.17
N THR A 183 17.51 -7.58 -19.22
CA THR A 183 17.34 -6.46 -18.28
C THR A 183 16.00 -6.55 -17.56
N TYR A 184 14.92 -6.73 -18.32
CA TYR A 184 13.55 -6.70 -17.84
C TYR A 184 12.85 -8.04 -18.04
N ILE A 185 12.03 -8.40 -17.07
CA ILE A 185 11.08 -9.52 -17.14
C ILE A 185 9.71 -8.92 -17.40
N TRP A 186 9.12 -9.23 -18.56
CA TRP A 186 7.88 -8.65 -19.03
C TRP A 186 6.67 -9.55 -18.76
N GLY A 187 5.57 -8.93 -18.38
CA GLY A 187 4.25 -9.54 -18.26
C GLY A 187 3.52 -9.18 -16.96
N ARG A 188 2.22 -9.46 -16.94
CA ARG A 188 1.33 -9.27 -15.79
C ARG A 188 1.77 -10.16 -14.62
N GLY A 189 1.91 -9.56 -13.45
CA GLY A 189 2.43 -10.20 -12.24
C GLY A 189 3.94 -10.05 -12.08
N SER A 190 4.64 -9.43 -13.01
CA SER A 190 6.10 -9.29 -12.93
C SER A 190 6.54 -8.33 -11.85
N ILE A 191 5.74 -7.31 -11.52
CA ILE A 191 6.02 -6.35 -10.43
C ILE A 191 5.02 -6.44 -9.27
N ASP A 192 3.81 -6.94 -9.52
CA ASP A 192 2.71 -7.02 -8.54
C ASP A 192 1.97 -8.37 -8.71
N ASP A 193 2.28 -9.40 -7.92
CA ASP A 193 3.33 -9.44 -6.87
C ASP A 193 4.18 -10.73 -6.94
N LYS A 194 4.24 -11.35 -8.12
CA LYS A 194 5.00 -12.61 -8.28
C LYS A 194 6.50 -12.41 -8.09
N ASN A 195 7.01 -11.19 -8.28
CA ASN A 195 8.39 -10.84 -7.92
C ASN A 195 8.69 -11.05 -6.43
N MET A 196 7.82 -10.62 -5.51
CA MET A 196 8.04 -10.80 -4.08
C MET A 196 7.85 -12.27 -3.69
N LEU A 197 6.84 -12.93 -4.25
CA LEU A 197 6.64 -14.38 -4.09
C LEU A 197 7.91 -15.15 -4.48
N ILE A 198 8.45 -14.88 -5.67
CA ILE A 198 9.67 -15.54 -6.16
C ILE A 198 10.88 -15.14 -5.32
N ALA A 199 11.00 -13.88 -4.90
CA ALA A 199 12.11 -13.44 -4.07
C ALA A 199 12.16 -14.14 -2.70
N MET A 200 11.00 -14.32 -2.06
CA MET A 200 10.88 -15.03 -0.79
C MET A 200 11.24 -16.51 -0.94
N LEU A 201 10.65 -17.20 -1.91
CA LEU A 201 10.94 -18.62 -2.16
C LEU A 201 12.40 -18.83 -2.57
N GLU A 202 12.95 -17.96 -3.41
CA GLU A 202 14.36 -18.04 -3.83
C GLU A 202 15.30 -17.83 -2.65
N SER A 203 15.00 -16.90 -1.74
CA SER A 203 15.82 -16.68 -0.55
C SER A 203 15.87 -17.92 0.34
N VAL A 204 14.75 -18.62 0.53
CA VAL A 204 14.69 -19.86 1.32
C VAL A 204 15.39 -21.01 0.61
N GLU A 205 15.12 -21.21 -0.69
CA GLU A 205 15.76 -22.23 -1.53
C GLU A 205 17.28 -22.06 -1.52
N PHE A 206 17.77 -20.83 -1.64
CA PHE A 206 19.19 -20.51 -1.60
C PHE A 206 19.83 -20.91 -0.26
N ILE A 207 19.19 -20.60 0.87
CA ILE A 207 19.70 -20.96 2.21
C ILE A 207 19.74 -22.48 2.34
N LEU A 208 18.65 -23.18 2.01
CA LEU A 208 18.59 -24.64 2.06
C LEU A 208 19.67 -25.31 1.20
N GLN A 209 19.99 -24.71 0.04
CA GLN A 209 21.00 -25.24 -0.87
C GLN A 209 22.44 -24.96 -0.42
N ASN A 210 22.72 -23.75 0.06
CA ASN A 210 24.09 -23.25 0.26
C ASN A 210 24.53 -23.24 1.73
N GLU A 211 23.60 -23.39 2.67
CA GLU A 211 23.84 -23.32 4.11
C GLU A 211 23.16 -24.49 4.83
N PRO A 212 23.60 -25.74 4.60
CA PRO A 212 22.93 -26.94 5.12
C PRO A 212 22.89 -27.02 6.66
N ASP A 213 23.74 -26.25 7.34
CA ASP A 213 23.77 -26.14 8.80
C ASP A 213 22.83 -25.06 9.35
N PHE A 214 22.31 -24.17 8.49
CA PHE A 214 21.38 -23.13 8.91
C PHE A 214 20.04 -23.77 9.30
N LYS A 215 19.64 -23.52 10.55
CA LYS A 215 18.30 -23.80 11.06
C LYS A 215 17.77 -22.53 11.68
N PRO A 216 16.60 -22.03 11.23
CA PRO A 216 16.08 -20.80 11.78
C PRO A 216 15.76 -21.04 13.27
N LYS A 217 16.11 -20.06 14.10
CA LYS A 217 15.86 -20.11 15.55
C LYS A 217 14.37 -19.90 15.83
N ARG A 218 13.81 -18.83 15.27
CA ARG A 218 12.38 -18.55 15.18
C ARG A 218 11.83 -19.18 13.91
N GLY A 219 10.60 -19.69 13.93
CA GLY A 219 9.97 -20.18 12.71
C GLY A 219 9.80 -19.09 11.64
N LEU A 220 9.78 -19.49 10.36
CA LEU A 220 9.45 -18.62 9.23
C LEU A 220 8.18 -19.14 8.56
N LEU A 221 7.23 -18.25 8.34
CA LEU A 221 5.98 -18.49 7.63
C LEU A 221 5.97 -17.72 6.32
N LEU A 222 5.49 -18.34 5.26
CA LEU A 222 5.17 -17.65 4.00
C LEU A 222 3.68 -17.86 3.74
N ALA A 223 2.91 -16.77 3.73
CA ALA A 223 1.51 -16.77 3.32
C ALA A 223 1.43 -16.24 1.89
N LEU A 224 1.13 -17.13 0.94
CA LEU A 224 0.97 -16.81 -0.47
C LEU A 224 -0.53 -16.83 -0.79
N GLY A 225 -1.14 -15.65 -0.75
CA GLY A 225 -2.57 -15.46 -1.00
C GLY A 225 -2.91 -15.68 -2.48
N ALA A 226 -4.14 -16.05 -2.79
CA ALA A 226 -4.57 -16.29 -4.18
C ALA A 226 -5.66 -15.32 -4.66
N ASP A 227 -5.96 -14.29 -3.87
CA ASP A 227 -7.07 -13.39 -4.12
C ASP A 227 -6.90 -11.98 -3.53
N GLU A 228 -5.67 -11.48 -3.39
CA GLU A 228 -5.38 -10.12 -2.87
C GLU A 228 -6.12 -9.07 -3.70
N GLU A 229 -6.14 -9.23 -5.02
CA GLU A 229 -6.67 -8.21 -5.94
C GLU A 229 -8.17 -7.99 -5.71
N ILE A 230 -8.87 -9.01 -5.18
CA ILE A 230 -10.26 -8.95 -4.71
C ILE A 230 -10.42 -8.93 -3.18
N SER A 231 -9.35 -8.58 -2.45
CA SER A 231 -9.24 -8.29 -1.00
C SER A 231 -8.98 -9.48 -0.05
N GLY A 232 -8.50 -10.61 -0.57
CA GLY A 232 -7.98 -11.72 0.23
C GLY A 232 -9.05 -12.51 1.01
N TYR A 233 -10.32 -12.44 0.61
CA TYR A 233 -11.45 -13.02 1.35
C TYR A 233 -11.44 -14.56 1.42
N PHE A 234 -10.71 -15.21 0.53
CA PHE A 234 -10.71 -16.66 0.36
C PHE A 234 -9.34 -17.30 0.62
N GLY A 235 -8.25 -16.55 0.46
CA GLY A 235 -6.89 -16.96 0.79
C GLY A 235 -6.48 -16.51 2.19
N ASN A 236 -6.03 -15.26 2.31
CA ASN A 236 -5.46 -14.73 3.55
C ASN A 236 -6.48 -14.69 4.72
N ALA A 237 -7.79 -14.56 4.45
CA ALA A 237 -8.83 -14.71 5.47
C ALA A 237 -8.84 -16.09 6.15
N TYR A 238 -8.60 -17.16 5.38
CA TYR A 238 -8.55 -18.54 5.85
C TYR A 238 -7.19 -18.88 6.48
N ILE A 239 -6.10 -18.41 5.87
CA ILE A 239 -4.75 -18.54 6.47
C ILE A 239 -4.74 -17.86 7.85
N LYS A 240 -5.38 -16.70 8.00
CA LYS A 240 -5.49 -16.00 9.28
C LYS A 240 -6.11 -16.88 10.35
N ASP A 241 -7.21 -17.58 10.05
CA ASP A 241 -7.86 -18.45 11.03
C ASP A 241 -6.91 -19.58 11.48
N ILE A 242 -6.16 -20.17 10.55
CA ILE A 242 -5.13 -21.18 10.84
C ILE A 242 -4.02 -20.60 11.74
N LEU A 243 -3.53 -19.39 11.43
CA LEU A 243 -2.44 -18.76 12.18
C LEU A 243 -2.89 -18.32 13.58
N LEU A 244 -4.12 -17.81 13.73
CA LEU A 244 -4.71 -17.49 15.03
C LEU A 244 -4.92 -18.75 15.88
N GLU A 245 -5.33 -19.87 15.27
CA GLU A 245 -5.42 -21.14 15.98
C GLU A 245 -4.05 -21.64 16.47
N ARG A 246 -3.01 -21.52 15.64
CA ARG A 246 -1.66 -22.03 15.97
C ARG A 246 -0.89 -21.14 16.95
N TYR A 247 -0.98 -19.83 16.79
CA TYR A 247 -0.10 -18.88 17.47
C TYR A 247 -0.84 -17.88 18.36
N GLY A 248 -2.17 -17.74 18.20
CA GLY A 248 -2.98 -16.79 18.95
C GLY A 248 -2.85 -15.34 18.46
N GLU A 249 -3.62 -14.44 19.09
CA GLU A 249 -3.46 -12.99 18.92
C GLU A 249 -2.07 -12.54 19.38
N ASP A 250 -1.45 -11.62 18.65
CA ASP A 250 -0.06 -11.19 18.85
C ASP A 250 0.95 -12.37 18.79
N GLY A 251 0.59 -13.50 18.16
CA GLY A 251 1.42 -14.70 18.07
C GLY A 251 2.60 -14.63 17.09
N VAL A 252 2.66 -13.61 16.24
CA VAL A 252 3.66 -13.45 15.17
C VAL A 252 4.66 -12.34 15.52
N TYR A 253 5.94 -12.56 15.21
CA TYR A 253 7.04 -11.64 15.51
C TYR A 253 6.92 -10.32 14.74
N SER A 254 6.84 -10.46 13.42
CA SER A 254 6.62 -9.38 12.45
C SER A 254 6.01 -9.94 11.17
N ILE A 255 5.34 -9.08 10.44
CA ILE A 255 4.81 -9.33 9.10
C ILE A 255 5.53 -8.39 8.13
N VAL A 256 6.04 -8.94 7.04
CA VAL A 256 6.54 -8.17 5.89
C VAL A 256 5.67 -8.47 4.68
N ASP A 257 5.12 -7.43 4.09
CA ASP A 257 4.19 -7.48 2.95
C ASP A 257 4.64 -6.52 1.85
N GLU A 258 3.99 -6.60 0.68
CA GLU A 258 4.23 -5.73 -0.46
C GLU A 258 3.95 -4.24 -0.17
N GLY A 259 4.34 -3.38 -1.11
CA GLY A 259 4.03 -1.95 -1.08
C GLY A 259 5.06 -1.07 -0.36
N GLY A 260 4.60 0.07 0.15
CA GLY A 260 5.48 1.16 0.57
C GLY A 260 6.19 1.86 -0.59
N ILE A 261 7.01 2.88 -0.30
CA ILE A 261 7.64 3.75 -1.32
C ILE A 261 9.04 3.21 -1.68
N GLY A 262 9.44 2.00 -1.25
CA GLY A 262 10.79 1.48 -1.43
C GLY A 262 11.88 2.46 -0.98
N ILE A 263 12.95 2.60 -1.76
CA ILE A 263 14.08 3.50 -1.51
C ILE A 263 14.18 4.58 -2.58
N SER A 264 14.13 5.84 -2.17
CA SER A 264 14.18 6.99 -3.08
C SER A 264 14.97 8.15 -2.49
N LYS A 265 15.29 9.15 -3.31
CA LYS A 265 15.85 10.42 -2.83
C LYS A 265 14.73 11.35 -2.39
N LEU A 266 14.80 11.83 -1.15
CA LEU A 266 14.02 12.95 -0.67
C LEU A 266 14.90 14.19 -0.63
N GLY A 267 14.93 14.93 -1.74
CA GLY A 267 15.88 16.02 -1.92
C GLY A 267 17.32 15.51 -2.01
N ASP A 268 18.15 15.82 -1.03
CA ASP A 268 19.58 15.49 -0.97
C ASP A 268 19.87 14.27 -0.09
N ILE A 269 18.85 13.67 0.52
CA ILE A 269 18.98 12.46 1.35
C ILE A 269 18.36 11.25 0.67
N TRP A 270 18.92 10.07 0.92
CA TRP A 270 18.31 8.80 0.55
C TRP A 270 17.45 8.29 1.69
N VAL A 271 16.25 7.83 1.36
CA VAL A 271 15.28 7.37 2.35
C VAL A 271 14.68 6.04 1.92
N ALA A 272 14.72 5.05 2.82
CA ALA A 272 13.85 3.89 2.78
C ALA A 272 12.57 4.21 3.55
N SER A 273 11.42 4.02 2.90
CA SER A 273 10.12 4.39 3.46
C SER A 273 9.15 3.21 3.58
N PRO A 274 9.46 2.18 4.39
CA PRO A 274 8.49 1.13 4.72
C PRO A 274 7.20 1.73 5.28
N ALA A 275 6.05 1.31 4.76
CA ALA A 275 4.78 1.74 5.29
C ALA A 275 4.44 0.95 6.56
N THR A 276 4.27 1.69 7.66
CA THR A 276 3.88 1.15 8.98
C THR A 276 2.40 1.35 9.26
N GLY A 277 1.63 1.81 8.27
CA GLY A 277 0.20 2.03 8.37
C GLY A 277 -0.39 2.25 6.99
N GLU A 278 -1.70 2.11 6.91
CA GLU A 278 -2.50 2.29 5.70
C GLU A 278 -3.70 3.14 6.01
N LYS A 279 -4.12 3.93 5.03
CA LYS A 279 -5.37 4.68 5.11
C LYS A 279 -6.56 3.72 5.09
N GLY A 280 -7.67 4.09 5.73
CA GLY A 280 -8.90 3.30 5.63
C GLY A 280 -9.59 3.50 4.28
N GLN A 281 -10.68 2.76 4.06
CA GLN A 281 -11.49 2.86 2.85
C GLN A 281 -12.98 2.97 3.21
N LEU A 282 -13.71 3.76 2.44
CA LEU A 282 -15.17 3.79 2.49
C LEU A 282 -15.73 4.05 1.09
N ASN A 283 -16.70 3.23 0.68
CA ASN A 283 -17.61 3.52 -0.42
C ASN A 283 -19.01 3.73 0.15
N LEU A 284 -19.42 4.99 0.23
CA LEU A 284 -20.72 5.40 0.75
C LEU A 284 -21.65 5.70 -0.42
N HIS A 285 -22.68 4.88 -0.55
CA HIS A 285 -23.67 4.96 -1.62
C HIS A 285 -24.88 5.79 -1.18
N PHE A 286 -25.32 6.68 -2.06
CA PHE A 286 -26.46 7.56 -1.88
C PHE A 286 -27.47 7.29 -2.98
N LYS A 287 -28.70 6.99 -2.57
CA LYS A 287 -29.84 6.82 -3.47
C LYS A 287 -30.85 7.92 -3.22
N VAL A 288 -31.07 8.78 -4.21
CA VAL A 288 -32.05 9.87 -4.16
C VAL A 288 -33.31 9.41 -4.88
N ASN A 289 -34.39 9.23 -4.12
CA ASN A 289 -35.70 8.89 -4.64
C ASN A 289 -36.57 10.14 -4.74
N GLY A 290 -37.37 10.23 -5.80
CA GLY A 290 -38.32 11.32 -6.00
C GLY A 290 -39.41 10.93 -7.01
N ALA A 291 -40.20 11.92 -7.43
CA ALA A 291 -41.19 11.70 -8.47
C ALA A 291 -40.53 11.71 -9.87
N GLY A 292 -40.79 10.67 -10.66
CA GLY A 292 -40.53 10.66 -12.09
C GLY A 292 -41.57 11.46 -12.86
N GLY A 293 -41.43 11.56 -14.18
CA GLY A 293 -42.43 12.26 -15.00
C GLY A 293 -41.95 12.69 -16.38
N HIS A 294 -42.81 13.42 -17.09
CA HIS A 294 -42.50 13.93 -18.42
C HIS A 294 -41.71 15.24 -18.34
N ALA A 295 -40.62 15.35 -19.10
CA ALA A 295 -39.71 16.50 -19.04
C ALA A 295 -40.34 17.84 -19.49
N SER A 296 -41.52 17.84 -20.12
CA SER A 296 -42.21 19.08 -20.54
C SER A 296 -42.91 19.82 -19.40
N VAL A 297 -43.18 19.16 -18.27
CA VAL A 297 -43.77 19.76 -17.07
C VAL A 297 -43.01 19.19 -15.86
N PRO A 298 -41.73 19.58 -15.66
CA PRO A 298 -40.93 19.04 -14.58
C PRO A 298 -41.38 19.62 -13.22
N PRO A 299 -41.10 18.92 -12.10
CA PRO A 299 -41.10 19.54 -10.78
C PRO A 299 -39.97 20.59 -10.69
N ASP A 300 -39.99 21.42 -9.66
CA ASP A 300 -38.95 22.44 -9.43
C ASP A 300 -37.53 21.84 -9.35
N HIS A 301 -37.41 20.60 -8.84
CA HIS A 301 -36.15 19.86 -8.76
C HIS A 301 -36.33 18.38 -9.11
N THR A 302 -35.39 17.84 -9.90
CA THR A 302 -35.31 16.42 -10.24
C THR A 302 -34.39 15.68 -9.28
N THR A 303 -34.46 14.34 -9.22
CA THR A 303 -33.51 13.53 -8.43
C THR A 303 -32.06 13.76 -8.87
N VAL A 304 -31.81 13.98 -10.16
CA VAL A 304 -30.48 14.31 -10.70
C VAL A 304 -30.00 15.67 -10.18
N GLY A 305 -30.88 16.67 -10.16
CA GLY A 305 -30.55 18.00 -9.61
C GLY A 305 -30.26 17.96 -8.11
N ILE A 306 -31.03 17.17 -7.36
CA ILE A 306 -30.81 16.97 -5.91
C ILE A 306 -29.51 16.21 -5.66
N ALA A 307 -29.24 15.13 -6.38
CA ALA A 307 -27.99 14.38 -6.29
C ALA A 307 -26.79 15.27 -6.59
N SER A 308 -26.86 16.07 -7.66
CA SER A 308 -25.83 17.07 -7.99
C SER A 308 -25.60 18.07 -6.86
N ALA A 309 -26.66 18.53 -6.18
CA ALA A 309 -26.53 19.43 -5.05
C ALA A 309 -25.87 18.75 -3.83
N ILE A 310 -26.18 17.48 -3.55
CA ILE A 310 -25.51 16.71 -2.48
C ILE A 310 -24.02 16.54 -2.80
N ILE A 311 -23.68 16.11 -4.02
CA ILE A 311 -22.30 15.96 -4.47
C ILE A 311 -21.54 17.27 -4.34
N ALA A 312 -22.12 18.38 -4.82
CA ALA A 312 -21.51 19.70 -4.74
C ALA A 312 -21.29 20.15 -3.29
N GLU A 313 -22.25 19.92 -2.40
CA GLU A 313 -22.11 20.24 -0.97
C GLU A 313 -20.97 19.44 -0.34
N ILE A 314 -20.90 18.13 -0.59
CA ILE A 314 -19.82 17.28 -0.12
C ILE A 314 -18.48 17.83 -0.62
N GLU A 315 -18.30 17.97 -1.94
CA GLU A 315 -17.02 18.37 -2.56
C GLU A 315 -16.57 19.80 -2.20
N SER A 316 -17.50 20.68 -1.84
CA SER A 316 -17.19 22.06 -1.44
C SER A 316 -16.37 22.15 -0.14
N GLN A 317 -16.43 21.11 0.70
CA GLN A 317 -15.81 21.10 2.02
C GLN A 317 -14.93 19.85 2.23
N LYS A 318 -13.62 20.03 2.05
CA LYS A 318 -12.63 18.97 2.27
C LYS A 318 -12.51 18.59 3.75
N PHE A 319 -12.04 17.38 4.01
CA PHE A 319 -11.52 17.02 5.33
C PHE A 319 -10.27 17.87 5.68
N PRO A 320 -10.07 18.19 6.98
CA PRO A 320 -8.91 18.95 7.43
C PRO A 320 -7.62 18.16 7.24
N GLN A 321 -6.50 18.87 7.14
CA GLN A 321 -5.18 18.26 7.23
C GLN A 321 -4.79 18.07 8.70
N LEU A 322 -4.43 16.83 9.04
CA LEU A 322 -4.00 16.40 10.35
C LEU A 322 -2.51 16.10 10.26
N TYR A 323 -1.71 16.88 10.98
CA TYR A 323 -0.27 16.64 11.14
C TYR A 323 -0.05 16.26 12.60
N THR A 324 0.02 14.97 12.89
CA THR A 324 0.06 14.43 14.25
C THR A 324 1.24 13.47 14.42
N GLU A 325 1.63 13.19 15.66
CA GLU A 325 2.63 12.14 15.95
C GLU A 325 2.14 10.73 15.57
N HIS A 326 0.81 10.54 15.42
CA HIS A 326 0.22 9.27 15.00
C HIS A 326 0.45 8.98 13.51
N ASN A 327 0.65 10.00 12.67
CA ASN A 327 0.86 9.83 11.24
C ASN A 327 2.35 9.55 10.94
N PRO A 328 2.72 8.36 10.44
CA PRO A 328 4.10 8.03 10.09
C PRO A 328 4.81 9.06 9.19
N ILE A 329 4.06 9.73 8.30
CA ILE A 329 4.64 10.77 7.43
C ILE A 329 5.19 11.96 8.25
N ALA A 330 4.62 12.26 9.42
CA ALA A 330 5.18 13.29 10.30
C ALA A 330 6.59 12.90 10.80
N LYS A 331 6.85 11.60 11.05
CA LYS A 331 8.18 11.11 11.42
C LYS A 331 9.15 11.14 10.24
N LEU A 332 8.69 10.77 9.04
CA LEU A 332 9.45 10.93 7.81
C LEU A 332 9.88 12.40 7.60
N MET A 333 8.97 13.36 7.80
CA MET A 333 9.28 14.79 7.70
C MET A 333 10.30 15.24 8.76
N GLN A 334 10.19 14.77 10.02
CA GLN A 334 11.19 15.02 11.05
C GLN A 334 12.57 14.49 10.65
N CYS A 335 12.61 13.29 10.05
CA CYS A 335 13.83 12.71 9.51
C CYS A 335 14.43 13.52 8.37
N ALA A 336 13.60 14.03 7.46
CA ALA A 336 14.06 14.97 6.44
C ALA A 336 14.64 16.25 7.06
N ALA A 337 13.95 16.84 8.05
CA ALA A 337 14.41 18.05 8.73
C ALA A 337 15.76 17.88 9.44
N ASP A 338 16.02 16.70 10.01
CA ASP A 338 17.25 16.41 10.74
C ASP A 338 18.44 16.13 9.81
N ASN A 339 18.21 15.57 8.62
CA ASN A 339 19.29 15.06 7.77
C ASN A 339 19.50 15.86 6.46
N SER A 340 18.47 16.50 5.90
CA SER A 340 18.58 17.24 4.63
C SER A 340 19.31 18.57 4.82
N HIS A 341 20.29 18.89 3.99
CA HIS A 341 20.97 20.19 3.98
C HIS A 341 20.21 21.25 3.18
N MET A 342 19.30 20.84 2.30
CA MET A 342 18.51 21.75 1.48
C MET A 342 17.35 22.42 2.21
N LEU A 343 16.89 21.86 3.34
CA LEU A 343 15.80 22.45 4.11
C LEU A 343 16.27 23.68 4.93
N PRO A 344 15.59 24.84 4.80
CA PRO A 344 15.94 26.04 5.57
C PRO A 344 15.84 25.82 7.09
N PRO A 345 16.71 26.45 7.91
CA PRO A 345 16.66 26.30 9.37
C PRO A 345 15.30 26.63 10.00
N SER A 346 14.59 27.63 9.47
CA SER A 346 13.24 27.99 9.92
C SER A 346 12.23 26.87 9.66
N LEU A 347 12.25 26.27 8.46
CA LEU A 347 11.38 25.14 8.14
C LEU A 347 11.71 23.90 8.98
N LYS A 348 13.00 23.62 9.22
CA LYS A 348 13.42 22.54 10.13
C LYS A 348 12.88 22.76 11.54
N LYS A 349 12.92 23.99 12.04
CA LYS A 349 12.31 24.36 13.33
C LYS A 349 10.81 24.10 13.29
N ASP A 350 10.11 24.55 12.25
CA ASP A 350 8.67 24.35 12.14
C ASP A 350 8.28 22.87 12.11
N ILE A 351 8.97 22.04 11.31
CA ILE A 351 8.72 20.59 11.24
C ILE A 351 8.84 19.92 12.62
N ARG A 352 9.84 20.31 13.42
CA ARG A 352 10.05 19.75 14.78
C ARG A 352 8.97 20.16 15.77
N HIS A 353 8.28 21.28 15.55
CA HIS A 353 7.24 21.79 16.44
C HIS A 353 5.81 21.58 15.89
N ALA A 354 5.65 21.19 14.63
CA ALA A 354 4.35 21.11 13.95
C ALA A 354 3.33 20.16 14.59
N THR A 355 3.75 19.20 15.41
CA THR A 355 2.81 18.34 16.17
C THR A 355 2.25 19.01 17.42
N ARG A 356 2.82 20.15 17.86
CA ARG A 356 2.48 20.83 19.13
C ARG A 356 2.18 22.33 18.97
N ASP A 357 2.58 22.93 17.85
CA ASP A 357 2.40 24.35 17.52
C ASP A 357 1.57 24.50 16.25
N GLU A 358 0.41 25.16 16.36
CA GLU A 358 -0.53 25.35 15.26
C GLU A 358 0.04 26.21 14.13
N ALA A 359 0.78 27.27 14.45
CA ALA A 359 1.35 28.15 13.43
C ALA A 359 2.46 27.45 12.64
N ALA A 360 3.31 26.69 13.33
CA ALA A 360 4.31 25.83 12.71
C ALA A 360 3.64 24.77 11.82
N LYS A 361 2.58 24.12 12.31
CA LYS A 361 1.79 23.15 11.53
C LYS A 361 1.26 23.76 10.23
N GLN A 362 0.63 24.92 10.29
CA GLN A 362 0.10 25.58 9.09
C GLN A 362 1.21 25.95 8.10
N ARG A 363 2.38 26.42 8.58
CA ARG A 363 3.53 26.68 7.71
C ARG A 363 4.07 25.41 7.05
N VAL A 364 4.17 24.31 7.78
CA VAL A 364 4.62 23.01 7.28
C VAL A 364 3.63 22.44 6.26
N LEU A 365 2.33 22.43 6.57
CA LEU A 365 1.30 21.99 5.62
C LEU A 365 1.27 22.88 4.37
N GLY A 366 1.46 24.19 4.52
CA GLY A 366 1.60 25.13 3.41
C GLY A 366 2.81 24.80 2.52
N PHE A 367 3.96 24.47 3.12
CA PHE A 367 5.14 24.00 2.38
C PHE A 367 4.88 22.67 1.66
N ILE A 368 4.32 21.67 2.35
CA ILE A 368 4.01 20.35 1.80
C ILE A 368 3.06 20.46 0.61
N ASN A 369 2.00 21.27 0.72
CA ASN A 369 1.02 21.47 -0.34
C ASN A 369 1.62 22.13 -1.59
N ARG A 370 2.66 22.98 -1.43
CA ARG A 370 3.38 23.59 -2.55
C ARG A 370 4.35 22.62 -3.21
N MET A 371 5.14 21.89 -2.41
CA MET A 371 6.20 21.01 -2.92
C MET A 371 5.67 19.68 -3.47
N GLY A 372 4.82 18.99 -2.69
CA GLY A 372 4.31 17.66 -3.03
C GLY A 372 2.95 17.67 -3.75
N GLY A 373 2.38 18.85 -3.94
CA GLY A 373 1.09 19.04 -4.60
C GLY A 373 -0.07 18.28 -3.93
N LYS A 374 -1.08 17.92 -4.75
CA LYS A 374 -2.27 17.20 -4.26
C LYS A 374 -1.92 15.83 -3.67
N LEU A 375 -0.95 15.13 -4.25
CA LEU A 375 -0.55 13.77 -3.85
C LEU A 375 -0.17 13.71 -2.37
N VAL A 376 0.86 14.46 -1.95
CA VAL A 376 1.33 14.44 -0.57
C VAL A 376 0.28 15.05 0.38
N SER A 377 -0.52 16.02 -0.10
CA SER A 377 -1.57 16.63 0.71
C SER A 377 -2.62 15.65 1.24
N TYR A 378 -2.86 14.55 0.50
CA TYR A 378 -3.82 13.50 0.85
C TYR A 378 -3.25 12.41 1.77
N LEU A 379 -1.95 12.42 2.07
CA LEU A 379 -1.39 11.58 3.13
C LEU A 379 -1.71 12.11 4.53
N PHE A 380 -2.12 13.38 4.63
CA PHE A 380 -2.46 14.06 5.88
C PHE A 380 -3.97 14.32 6.03
N ARG A 381 -4.83 13.78 5.16
CA ARG A 381 -6.29 14.00 5.26
C ARG A 381 -7.08 12.86 4.67
N THR A 382 -8.33 12.71 5.10
CA THR A 382 -9.30 11.86 4.39
C THR A 382 -9.61 12.43 3.00
N SER A 383 -9.63 11.60 1.96
CA SER A 383 -10.13 11.99 0.65
C SER A 383 -11.64 11.75 0.54
N GLN A 384 -12.27 12.43 -0.39
CA GLN A 384 -13.67 12.22 -0.77
C GLN A 384 -13.80 12.55 -2.25
N ALA A 385 -14.43 11.67 -3.02
CA ALA A 385 -14.65 11.88 -4.45
C ALA A 385 -15.93 11.17 -4.88
N ALA A 386 -16.77 11.84 -5.67
CA ALA A 386 -17.85 11.16 -6.38
C ALA A 386 -17.27 10.33 -7.53
N THR A 387 -17.55 9.02 -7.55
CA THR A 387 -16.91 8.09 -8.51
C THR A 387 -17.87 7.39 -9.46
N ILE A 388 -19.14 7.22 -9.05
CA ILE A 388 -20.19 6.57 -9.85
C ILE A 388 -21.45 7.42 -9.70
N VAL A 389 -22.16 7.66 -10.80
CA VAL A 389 -23.45 8.34 -10.83
C VAL A 389 -24.33 7.67 -11.88
N ASP A 390 -25.52 7.23 -11.47
CA ASP A 390 -26.50 6.57 -12.33
C ASP A 390 -27.87 7.26 -12.20
N GLY A 391 -28.50 7.59 -13.34
CA GLY A 391 -29.83 8.20 -13.34
C GLY A 391 -30.35 8.55 -14.73
N GLY A 392 -31.61 8.17 -15.01
CA GLY A 392 -32.29 8.44 -16.28
C GLY A 392 -32.06 7.38 -17.34
N VAL A 393 -33.08 7.15 -18.18
CA VAL A 393 -33.05 6.14 -19.28
C VAL A 393 -33.35 6.75 -20.65
N LYS A 394 -33.99 7.92 -20.70
CA LYS A 394 -34.40 8.58 -21.94
C LYS A 394 -34.50 10.09 -21.75
N ALA A 395 -34.12 10.85 -22.77
CA ALA A 395 -34.03 12.32 -22.72
C ALA A 395 -35.32 13.06 -22.32
N ASN A 396 -36.50 12.48 -22.54
CA ASN A 396 -37.79 13.12 -22.22
C ASN A 396 -38.49 12.57 -20.96
N ALA A 397 -37.81 11.71 -20.20
CA ALA A 397 -38.32 11.11 -18.97
C ALA A 397 -37.43 11.50 -17.78
N ILE A 398 -38.06 12.07 -16.75
CA ILE A 398 -37.41 12.40 -15.48
C ILE A 398 -37.34 11.11 -14.66
N PRO A 399 -36.14 10.72 -14.17
CA PRO A 399 -36.02 9.51 -13.38
C PRO A 399 -36.66 9.63 -12.01
N GLU A 400 -37.22 8.53 -11.53
CA GLU A 400 -37.69 8.37 -10.14
C GLU A 400 -36.53 8.22 -9.14
N THR A 401 -35.34 7.88 -9.64
CA THR A 401 -34.18 7.55 -8.81
C THR A 401 -32.88 8.05 -9.45
N THR A 402 -31.98 8.57 -8.62
CA THR A 402 -30.59 8.82 -9.00
C THR A 402 -29.67 8.32 -7.89
N ASP A 403 -28.72 7.48 -8.27
CA ASP A 403 -27.77 6.83 -7.37
C ASP A 403 -26.37 7.43 -7.60
N PHE A 404 -25.57 7.55 -6.54
CA PHE A 404 -24.16 7.89 -6.65
C PHE A 404 -23.33 7.35 -5.50
N ASN A 405 -22.02 7.20 -5.73
CA ASN A 405 -21.07 6.73 -4.72
C ASN A 405 -20.03 7.80 -4.39
N ILE A 406 -19.77 7.99 -3.09
CA ILE A 406 -18.64 8.75 -2.58
C ILE A 406 -17.57 7.76 -2.09
N ASN A 407 -16.41 7.77 -2.76
CA ASN A 407 -15.24 7.02 -2.34
C ASN A 407 -14.35 7.89 -1.44
N SER A 408 -13.89 7.31 -0.32
CA SER A 408 -13.01 7.96 0.64
C SER A 408 -11.83 7.07 1.03
N ARG A 409 -10.62 7.64 1.02
CA ARG A 409 -9.42 7.09 1.68
C ARG A 409 -9.24 7.78 3.01
N ILE A 410 -9.49 7.08 4.10
CA ILE A 410 -9.62 7.63 5.46
C ILE A 410 -8.24 7.85 6.07
N SER A 411 -7.99 9.03 6.63
CA SER A 411 -6.75 9.33 7.33
C SER A 411 -6.51 8.38 8.49
N VAL A 412 -5.24 8.08 8.80
CA VAL A 412 -4.87 7.19 9.92
C VAL A 412 -5.34 7.70 11.29
N GLU A 413 -5.63 8.99 11.39
CA GLU A 413 -6.14 9.65 12.60
C GLU A 413 -7.67 9.63 12.73
N SER A 414 -8.40 9.11 11.75
CA SER A 414 -9.87 9.14 11.70
C SER A 414 -10.45 7.72 11.63
N SER A 415 -11.75 7.60 11.42
CA SER A 415 -12.46 6.33 11.33
C SER A 415 -13.50 6.32 10.22
N VAL A 416 -13.98 5.13 9.88
CA VAL A 416 -15.14 4.95 9.00
C VAL A 416 -16.34 5.72 9.53
N GLN A 417 -16.60 5.61 10.84
CA GLN A 417 -17.78 6.25 11.43
C GLN A 417 -17.72 7.77 11.34
N GLU A 418 -16.59 8.39 11.69
CA GLU A 418 -16.40 9.84 11.57
C GLU A 418 -16.55 10.33 10.12
N THR A 419 -16.07 9.52 9.16
CA THR A 419 -16.19 9.82 7.72
C THR A 419 -17.66 9.78 7.29
N ILE A 420 -18.42 8.74 7.68
CA ILE A 420 -19.86 8.64 7.42
C ILE A 420 -20.59 9.83 8.03
N ASP A 421 -20.32 10.15 9.30
CA ASP A 421 -21.01 11.23 10.01
C ASP A 421 -20.81 12.58 9.30
N LYS A 422 -19.60 12.89 8.86
CA LYS A 422 -19.33 14.11 8.10
C LYS A 422 -20.09 14.13 6.77
N LEU A 423 -19.98 13.07 5.95
CA LEU A 423 -20.62 13.02 4.62
C LEU A 423 -22.16 13.09 4.73
N VAL A 424 -22.74 12.41 5.72
CA VAL A 424 -24.17 12.46 6.02
C VAL A 424 -24.58 13.86 6.51
N SER A 425 -23.75 14.51 7.33
CA SER A 425 -24.04 15.88 7.80
C SER A 425 -24.09 16.89 6.65
N GLN A 426 -23.24 16.71 5.62
CA GLN A 426 -23.24 17.53 4.41
C GLN A 426 -24.48 17.24 3.55
N ALA A 427 -24.79 15.97 3.31
CA ALA A 427 -26.01 15.58 2.61
C ALA A 427 -27.28 16.09 3.31
N MET A 428 -27.31 16.09 4.64
CA MET A 428 -28.43 16.59 5.46
C MET A 428 -28.77 18.06 5.16
N VAL A 429 -27.78 18.91 4.82
CA VAL A 429 -28.03 20.32 4.44
C VAL A 429 -28.96 20.38 3.23
N VAL A 430 -28.69 19.54 2.23
CA VAL A 430 -29.45 19.47 0.98
C VAL A 430 -30.79 18.76 1.17
N VAL A 431 -30.82 17.68 1.96
CA VAL A 431 -32.05 16.97 2.35
C VAL A 431 -33.06 17.92 2.98
N LYS A 432 -32.62 18.75 3.95
CA LYS A 432 -33.49 19.75 4.59
C LYS A 432 -33.93 20.85 3.63
N LYS A 433 -33.03 21.30 2.75
CA LYS A 433 -33.33 22.34 1.75
C LYS A 433 -34.47 21.93 0.81
N PHE A 434 -34.54 20.65 0.44
CA PHE A 434 -35.54 20.12 -0.49
C PHE A 434 -36.69 19.37 0.18
N ASP A 435 -36.81 19.45 1.52
CA ASP A 435 -37.84 18.78 2.30
C ASP A 435 -37.96 17.29 1.96
N LEU A 436 -36.85 16.55 2.09
CA LEU A 436 -36.75 15.12 1.80
C LEU A 436 -36.66 14.30 3.10
N GLY A 437 -37.08 13.02 3.03
CA GLY A 437 -36.73 12.03 4.03
C GLY A 437 -35.25 11.63 3.97
N LEU A 438 -34.75 11.01 5.04
CA LEU A 438 -33.37 10.51 5.11
C LEU A 438 -33.32 9.21 5.91
N THR A 439 -32.82 8.16 5.28
CA THR A 439 -32.47 6.89 5.92
C THR A 439 -30.97 6.67 5.82
N VAL A 440 -30.32 6.37 6.94
CA VAL A 440 -28.86 6.15 7.01
C VAL A 440 -28.61 4.79 7.61
N LEU A 441 -27.95 3.90 6.88
CA LEU A 441 -27.61 2.53 7.31
C LEU A 441 -28.84 1.76 7.84
N GLY A 442 -29.98 1.92 7.15
CA GLY A 442 -31.26 1.28 7.52
C GLY A 442 -32.02 1.95 8.66
N LYS A 443 -31.48 3.00 9.28
CA LYS A 443 -32.16 3.78 10.32
C LYS A 443 -32.80 5.03 9.71
N GLU A 444 -34.11 5.19 9.92
CA GLU A 444 -34.81 6.42 9.57
C GLU A 444 -34.34 7.57 10.48
N ILE A 445 -33.85 8.64 9.86
CA ILE A 445 -33.40 9.87 10.52
C ILE A 445 -34.44 10.98 10.33
N LEU A 446 -34.99 11.09 9.12
CA LEU A 446 -36.12 11.95 8.78
C LEU A 446 -37.14 11.11 8.00
N PRO A 447 -38.44 11.20 8.32
CA PRO A 447 -39.47 10.42 7.63
C PRO A 447 -39.56 10.86 6.16
N LYS A 448 -39.88 9.90 5.29
CA LYS A 448 -40.12 10.16 3.87
C LYS A 448 -41.23 11.20 3.67
N THR A 449 -41.00 12.14 2.76
CA THR A 449 -41.95 13.20 2.41
C THR A 449 -42.58 12.94 1.04
N ALA A 450 -43.49 13.81 0.62
CA ALA A 450 -44.04 13.79 -0.74
C ALA A 450 -42.99 14.11 -1.83
N ASN A 451 -41.91 14.82 -1.47
CA ASN A 451 -40.83 15.17 -2.40
C ASN A 451 -39.82 14.03 -2.57
N GLY A 452 -39.87 13.02 -1.70
CA GLY A 452 -39.04 11.82 -1.77
C GLY A 452 -38.16 11.62 -0.53
N ASP A 453 -37.06 10.89 -0.72
CA ASP A 453 -36.15 10.50 0.34
C ASP A 453 -34.75 10.20 -0.20
N VAL A 454 -33.75 10.35 0.67
CA VAL A 454 -32.36 9.93 0.41
C VAL A 454 -32.06 8.71 1.28
N ILE A 455 -31.54 7.64 0.67
CA ILE A 455 -31.08 6.45 1.37
C ILE A 455 -29.57 6.39 1.26
N VAL A 456 -28.90 6.27 2.41
CA VAL A 456 -27.44 6.17 2.51
C VAL A 456 -27.07 4.78 3.01
N SER A 457 -26.23 4.07 2.25
CA SER A 457 -25.79 2.70 2.53
C SER A 457 -24.29 2.55 2.29
N VAL A 458 -23.64 1.59 2.96
CA VAL A 458 -22.22 1.28 2.75
C VAL A 458 -22.10 0.13 1.75
N LEU A 459 -21.30 0.31 0.70
CA LEU A 459 -20.96 -0.76 -0.24
C LEU A 459 -19.80 -1.60 0.28
N ASN A 460 -18.74 -0.94 0.74
CA ASN A 460 -17.63 -1.56 1.46
C ASN A 460 -16.97 -0.53 2.38
N LYS A 461 -16.29 -1.03 3.41
CA LYS A 461 -15.56 -0.21 4.39
C LYS A 461 -14.38 -0.98 4.97
N LEU A 462 -13.35 -0.24 5.34
CA LEU A 462 -12.18 -0.71 6.07
C LEU A 462 -11.68 0.43 6.96
N GLU A 463 -11.44 0.16 8.23
CA GLU A 463 -10.80 1.14 9.12
C GLU A 463 -9.35 1.37 8.69
N PRO A 464 -8.73 2.53 8.99
CA PRO A 464 -7.30 2.68 8.81
C PRO A 464 -6.52 1.60 9.56
N ALA A 465 -5.41 1.14 8.99
CA ALA A 465 -4.60 0.13 9.64
C ALA A 465 -4.01 0.66 10.95
N PRO A 466 -3.96 -0.15 12.02
CA PRO A 466 -3.20 0.19 13.21
C PRO A 466 -1.75 0.52 12.84
N VAL A 467 -1.26 1.67 13.30
CA VAL A 467 0.12 2.09 13.00
C VAL A 467 1.11 1.24 13.80
N SER A 468 2.01 0.55 13.09
CA SER A 468 3.05 -0.25 13.72
C SER A 468 4.03 0.59 14.53
N PRO A 469 4.45 0.09 15.71
CA PRO A 469 5.33 0.83 16.60
C PRO A 469 6.77 0.86 16.09
N THR A 470 7.49 1.93 16.42
CA THR A 470 8.95 2.02 16.21
C THR A 470 9.71 1.44 17.41
N ASN A 471 9.61 0.13 17.63
CA ASN A 471 10.22 -0.64 18.73
C ASN A 471 11.53 -1.35 18.30
N GLU A 472 11.99 -2.33 19.10
CA GLU A 472 13.17 -3.15 18.76
C GLU A 472 12.99 -3.96 17.46
N VAL A 473 11.80 -4.49 17.20
CA VAL A 473 11.49 -5.25 15.97
C VAL A 473 11.61 -4.35 14.74
N TRP A 474 11.09 -3.13 14.84
CA TRP A 474 11.29 -2.10 13.81
C TRP A 474 12.77 -1.73 13.66
N SER A 475 13.52 -1.67 14.75
CA SER A 475 14.96 -1.34 14.71
C SER A 475 15.76 -2.43 14.02
N GLU A 476 15.41 -3.70 14.20
CA GLU A 476 16.01 -4.82 13.46
C GLU A 476 15.65 -4.79 11.97
N PHE A 477 14.37 -4.53 11.66
CA PHE A 477 13.90 -4.40 10.27
C PHE A 477 14.60 -3.23 9.56
N ALA A 478 14.60 -2.06 10.18
CA ALA A 478 15.27 -0.87 9.67
C ALA A 478 16.79 -1.05 9.55
N GLY A 479 17.41 -1.70 10.54
CA GLY A 479 18.83 -2.04 10.49
C GLY A 479 19.18 -3.01 9.37
N SER A 480 18.29 -3.95 9.06
CA SER A 480 18.45 -4.90 7.94
C SER A 480 18.37 -4.20 6.59
N ILE A 481 17.43 -3.25 6.43
CA ILE A 481 17.36 -2.39 5.23
C ILE A 481 18.64 -1.57 5.11
N LYS A 482 19.05 -0.89 6.19
CA LYS A 482 20.23 -0.02 6.20
C LYS A 482 21.49 -0.80 5.85
N GLY A 483 21.75 -1.93 6.51
CA GLY A 483 22.91 -2.77 6.25
C GLY A 483 22.93 -3.29 4.81
N PHE A 484 21.81 -3.83 4.33
CA PHE A 484 21.76 -4.37 2.97
C PHE A 484 22.01 -3.28 1.92
N PHE A 485 21.35 -2.12 2.00
CA PHE A 485 21.49 -1.11 0.96
C PHE A 485 22.79 -0.30 1.07
N GLU A 486 23.23 0.08 2.27
CA GLU A 486 24.44 0.90 2.42
C GLU A 486 25.73 0.14 2.17
N ASP A 487 25.79 -1.13 2.57
CA ASP A 487 27.04 -1.89 2.53
C ASP A 487 27.12 -2.78 1.28
N ILE A 488 25.97 -3.18 0.70
CA ILE A 488 25.95 -4.10 -0.45
C ILE A 488 25.51 -3.38 -1.72
N ILE A 489 24.38 -2.68 -1.71
CA ILE A 489 23.82 -2.13 -2.97
C ILE A 489 24.49 -0.83 -3.37
N PHE A 490 24.52 0.19 -2.51
CA PHE A 490 24.99 1.53 -2.86
C PHE A 490 26.47 1.61 -3.27
N PRO A 491 27.42 0.93 -2.60
CA PRO A 491 28.83 1.00 -2.99
C PRO A 491 29.06 0.47 -4.41
N ASN A 492 28.26 -0.52 -4.82
CA ASN A 492 28.37 -1.16 -6.12
C ASN A 492 27.54 -0.45 -7.20
N LYS A 493 26.32 0.00 -6.87
CA LYS A 493 25.40 0.61 -7.83
C LYS A 493 25.63 2.12 -8.01
N LEU A 494 25.91 2.83 -6.91
CA LEU A 494 26.10 4.29 -6.90
C LEU A 494 27.57 4.70 -6.91
N GLN A 495 28.50 3.74 -6.71
CA GLN A 495 29.95 3.99 -6.64
C GLN A 495 30.36 5.03 -5.59
N GLN A 496 29.55 5.16 -4.53
CA GLN A 496 29.78 6.07 -3.42
C GLN A 496 29.12 5.52 -2.15
N GLN A 497 29.68 5.86 -1.00
CA GLN A 497 29.05 5.55 0.28
C GLN A 497 27.91 6.54 0.51
N VAL A 498 26.71 6.02 0.71
CA VAL A 498 25.49 6.79 0.90
C VAL A 498 24.91 6.43 2.26
N ASP A 499 24.60 7.44 3.06
CA ASP A 499 23.82 7.26 4.28
C ASP A 499 22.32 7.20 3.93
N LEU A 500 21.71 6.07 4.24
CA LEU A 500 20.31 5.75 4.12
C LEU A 500 19.57 6.07 5.42
N ILE A 501 18.57 6.92 5.30
CA ILE A 501 17.60 7.17 6.37
C ILE A 501 16.50 6.14 6.24
N VAL A 502 16.20 5.39 7.29
CA VAL A 502 15.00 4.53 7.32
C VAL A 502 13.95 5.22 8.17
N ALA A 503 12.81 5.53 7.57
CA ALA A 503 11.72 6.23 8.26
C ALA A 503 10.37 5.59 7.92
N PRO A 504 9.45 5.51 8.89
CA PRO A 504 8.15 4.93 8.64
C PRO A 504 7.32 5.83 7.72
N SER A 505 6.48 5.22 6.89
CA SER A 505 5.56 5.90 5.96
C SER A 505 4.13 5.36 6.07
N VAL A 506 3.22 5.86 5.22
CA VAL A 506 1.82 5.40 5.14
C VAL A 506 1.50 5.08 3.69
N MET A 507 0.81 3.96 3.46
CA MET A 507 0.17 3.71 2.17
C MET A 507 -1.21 4.36 2.09
N PRO A 508 -1.53 5.06 0.99
CA PRO A 508 -2.86 5.59 0.74
C PRO A 508 -3.87 4.52 0.28
N ALA A 509 -3.38 3.38 -0.20
CA ALA A 509 -4.15 2.19 -0.54
C ALA A 509 -4.00 1.12 0.54
N ASN A 510 -4.70 0.00 0.35
CA ASN A 510 -4.73 -1.14 1.27
C ASN A 510 -4.27 -2.39 0.54
N THR A 511 -3.46 -3.20 1.20
CA THR A 511 -3.25 -4.61 0.89
C THR A 511 -4.21 -5.47 1.69
N ASP A 512 -4.24 -6.78 1.45
CA ASP A 512 -5.05 -7.73 2.23
C ASP A 512 -4.48 -8.07 3.62
N THR A 513 -3.39 -7.41 4.05
CA THR A 513 -2.83 -7.48 5.42
C THR A 513 -3.82 -7.20 6.55
N TRP A 514 -4.96 -6.58 6.26
CA TRP A 514 -6.03 -6.36 7.25
C TRP A 514 -6.57 -7.64 7.86
N HIS A 515 -6.44 -8.77 7.17
CA HIS A 515 -6.72 -10.08 7.75
C HIS A 515 -5.80 -10.38 8.94
N TYR A 516 -4.55 -9.91 8.92
CA TYR A 516 -3.52 -10.27 9.90
C TYR A 516 -3.25 -9.23 11.00
N TRP A 517 -4.01 -8.13 11.08
CA TRP A 517 -3.80 -7.10 12.11
C TRP A 517 -3.88 -7.63 13.55
N GLN A 518 -4.55 -8.76 13.78
CA GLN A 518 -4.62 -9.42 15.10
C GLN A 518 -3.39 -10.27 15.42
N LEU A 519 -2.61 -10.71 14.42
CA LEU A 519 -1.47 -11.60 14.61
C LEU A 519 -0.23 -10.89 15.16
N THR A 520 -0.08 -9.59 14.90
CA THR A 520 1.03 -8.78 15.44
C THR A 520 0.76 -7.30 15.25
N LYS A 521 1.43 -6.48 16.07
CA LYS A 521 1.50 -5.02 15.86
C LYS A 521 2.62 -4.60 14.91
N ASN A 522 3.56 -5.50 14.60
CA ASN A 522 4.76 -5.23 13.81
C ASN A 522 4.53 -5.61 12.34
N ILE A 523 3.88 -4.74 11.56
CA ILE A 523 3.51 -4.98 10.16
C ILE A 523 4.19 -3.94 9.28
N TYR A 524 5.02 -4.40 8.35
CA TYR A 524 5.86 -3.54 7.51
C TYR A 524 5.59 -3.84 6.04
N ARG A 525 5.07 -2.85 5.31
CA ARG A 525 4.85 -2.92 3.86
C ARG A 525 6.03 -2.30 3.14
N PHE A 526 6.81 -3.12 2.44
CA PHE A 526 8.09 -2.68 1.90
C PHE A 526 8.54 -3.49 0.69
N GLN A 527 8.65 -2.79 -0.44
CA GLN A 527 9.38 -3.22 -1.61
C GLN A 527 10.88 -2.90 -1.44
N PRO A 528 11.78 -3.89 -1.33
CA PRO A 528 13.22 -3.69 -1.23
C PRO A 528 13.83 -3.32 -2.59
N ALA A 529 13.44 -2.16 -3.12
CA ALA A 529 13.80 -1.68 -4.45
C ALA A 529 14.24 -0.22 -4.42
N LEU A 530 15.10 0.15 -5.38
CA LEU A 530 15.29 1.56 -5.72
C LEU A 530 14.10 1.99 -6.57
N VAL A 531 13.37 3.04 -6.16
CA VAL A 531 12.17 3.46 -6.86
C VAL A 531 12.49 3.85 -8.29
N ASN A 532 11.81 3.19 -9.23
CA ASN A 532 11.72 3.61 -10.61
C ASN A 532 10.26 3.98 -10.93
N LEU A 533 10.01 5.26 -11.19
CA LEU A 533 8.65 5.75 -11.44
C LEU A 533 8.00 5.18 -12.70
N GLU A 534 8.82 4.79 -13.67
CA GLU A 534 8.33 4.24 -14.92
C GLU A 534 7.78 2.83 -14.68
N LEU A 535 8.56 1.91 -14.11
CA LEU A 535 8.09 0.57 -13.70
C LEU A 535 6.82 0.62 -12.85
N VAL A 536 6.82 1.51 -11.87
CA VAL A 536 5.69 1.73 -10.97
C VAL A 536 4.44 2.16 -11.73
N SER A 537 4.57 2.99 -12.76
CA SER A 537 3.43 3.46 -13.56
C SER A 537 2.77 2.37 -14.39
N HIS A 538 3.43 1.21 -14.54
CA HIS A 538 2.92 0.06 -15.27
C HIS A 538 2.17 -0.95 -14.40
N ILE A 539 2.14 -0.77 -13.07
CA ILE A 539 1.33 -1.61 -12.17
C ILE A 539 -0.15 -1.50 -12.55
N HIS A 540 -0.82 -2.65 -12.69
CA HIS A 540 -2.21 -2.80 -13.16
C HIS A 540 -2.47 -2.24 -14.58
N SER A 541 -1.43 -1.92 -15.34
CA SER A 541 -1.52 -1.33 -16.69
C SER A 541 -0.96 -2.27 -17.74
N SER A 542 -0.97 -1.84 -19.01
CA SER A 542 -0.24 -2.49 -20.10
C SER A 542 1.27 -2.30 -19.93
N ASN A 543 2.04 -3.22 -20.49
CA ASN A 543 3.52 -3.22 -20.43
C ASN A 543 4.05 -3.34 -19.02
N GLU A 544 3.37 -4.08 -18.16
CA GLU A 544 3.92 -4.42 -16.84
C GLU A 544 5.22 -5.21 -17.01
N HIS A 545 6.27 -4.76 -16.32
CA HIS A 545 7.58 -5.39 -16.31
C HIS A 545 8.35 -5.01 -15.04
N ILE A 546 9.39 -5.78 -14.72
CA ILE A 546 10.33 -5.48 -13.64
C ILE A 546 11.77 -5.65 -14.11
N ASP A 547 12.68 -4.84 -13.59
CA ASP A 547 14.11 -5.04 -13.84
C ASP A 547 14.70 -6.13 -12.92
N LEU A 548 15.70 -6.85 -13.44
CA LEU A 548 16.35 -7.93 -12.71
C LEU A 548 17.09 -7.45 -11.45
N ASP A 549 17.62 -6.22 -11.42
CA ASP A 549 18.27 -5.73 -10.21
C ASP A 549 17.26 -5.63 -9.05
N THR A 550 16.07 -5.11 -9.31
CA THR A 550 14.98 -5.00 -8.33
C THR A 550 14.59 -6.37 -7.77
N LEU A 551 14.42 -7.39 -8.63
CA LEU A 551 14.15 -8.76 -8.18
C LEU A 551 15.27 -9.28 -7.27
N MET A 552 16.53 -9.07 -7.64
CA MET A 552 17.68 -9.56 -6.87
C MET A 552 17.91 -8.80 -5.57
N TYR A 553 17.52 -7.53 -5.50
CA TYR A 553 17.50 -6.78 -4.24
C TYR A 553 16.48 -7.36 -3.28
N ALA A 554 15.32 -7.79 -3.77
CA ALA A 554 14.33 -8.48 -2.93
C ALA A 554 14.85 -9.82 -2.41
N VAL A 555 15.44 -10.66 -3.26
CA VAL A 555 16.05 -11.93 -2.84
C VAL A 555 17.12 -11.70 -1.75
N GLY A 556 18.02 -10.74 -1.98
CA GLY A 556 19.10 -10.42 -1.04
C GLY A 556 18.59 -9.82 0.27
N PHE A 557 17.54 -8.99 0.22
CA PHE A 557 16.91 -8.43 1.40
C PHE A 557 16.25 -9.51 2.26
N PHE A 558 15.42 -10.39 1.67
CA PHE A 558 14.78 -11.48 2.41
C PHE A 558 15.81 -12.44 3.01
N TYR A 559 16.82 -12.83 2.23
CA TYR A 559 17.96 -13.59 2.73
C TYR A 559 18.60 -12.92 3.95
N ASN A 560 18.89 -11.62 3.86
CA ASN A 560 19.52 -10.86 4.93
C ASN A 560 18.63 -10.80 6.18
N TYR A 561 17.35 -10.50 6.00
CA TYR A 561 16.41 -10.34 7.09
C TYR A 561 16.15 -11.66 7.83
N ILE A 562 16.01 -12.78 7.10
CA ILE A 562 15.91 -14.14 7.68
C ILE A 562 17.07 -14.41 8.64
N HIS A 563 18.29 -14.07 8.24
CA HIS A 563 19.46 -14.26 9.09
C HIS A 563 19.48 -13.31 10.28
N VAL A 564 19.22 -12.01 10.06
CA VAL A 564 19.26 -11.00 11.13
C VAL A 564 18.30 -11.36 12.27
N ILE A 565 17.07 -11.77 11.96
CA ILE A 565 16.08 -12.14 12.98
C ILE A 565 16.32 -13.52 13.60
N ASN A 566 17.35 -14.26 13.20
CA ASN A 566 17.67 -15.60 13.70
C ASN A 566 19.06 -15.70 14.36
N LYS A 567 19.71 -14.56 14.63
CA LYS A 567 21.01 -14.52 15.31
C LYS A 567 20.97 -14.86 16.80
#